data_AF-A0A662R6T4-F1
#
_entry.id   AF-A0A662R6T4-F1
#
_cell.length_a   1.000
_cell.length_b   1.000
_cell.length_c   1.000
_cell.angle_alpha   90.00
_cell.angle_beta   90.00
_cell.angle_gamma   90.00
#
_symmetry.space_group_name_H-M   'P 1'
#
loop_
_entity.id
_entity.type
_entity.pdbx_description
1 polymer ?
#
loop_
_entity_poly.entity_id
_entity_poly.type
_entity_poly.pdbx_seq_one_letter_code
_entity_poly.pdbx_strand_id
1 'polypeptide(L)' 'MKIVSITWSSDVSLLAEACAELDIALNAWSVHDLKDEAERERCTESFRHADVILLHPTNEGVWDDIIEKLSG' A
#
# COMPACT_ATOMS: atom_id res chain seq x y z
N MET A 1 9.38 -0.15 12.96
CA MET A 1 9.17 0.56 11.67
C MET A 1 7.87 0.05 11.07
N LYS A 2 7.10 0.92 10.44
CA LYS A 2 5.85 0.56 9.77
C LYS A 2 5.92 0.91 8.29
N ILE A 3 5.80 -0.12 7.46
CA ILE A 3 5.73 0.01 6.01
C ILE A 3 4.27 -0.14 5.60
N VAL A 4 3.80 0.76 4.74
CA VAL A 4 2.58 0.56 3.96
C VAL A 4 2.98 0.30 2.52
N SER A 5 2.37 -0.70 1.87
CA SER A 5 2.64 -0.96 0.45
C SER A 5 1.36 -0.98 -0.37
N ILE A 6 1.43 -0.49 -1.61
CA ILE A 6 0.47 -0.80 -2.67
C ILE A 6 1.25 -1.49 -3.78
N THR A 7 1.02 -2.79 -3.93
CA THR A 7 1.81 -3.65 -4.83
C THR A 7 0.92 -4.69 -5.52
N TRP A 8 1.53 -5.59 -6.29
CA TRP A 8 0.81 -6.72 -6.85
C TRP A 8 0.59 -7.77 -5.77
N SER A 9 -0.47 -8.60 -5.89
CA SER A 9 -0.75 -9.64 -4.89
C SER A 9 0.40 -10.64 -4.72
N SER A 10 1.19 -10.88 -5.77
CA SER A 10 2.42 -11.69 -5.69
C SER A 10 3.50 -11.08 -4.80
N ASP A 11 3.64 -9.76 -4.84
CA ASP A 11 4.67 -9.02 -4.11
C ASP A 11 4.31 -8.93 -2.63
N VAL A 12 3.02 -8.91 -2.29
CA VAL A 12 2.53 -8.87 -0.90
C VAL A 12 3.11 -10.03 -0.09
N SER A 13 3.09 -11.25 -0.62
CA SER A 13 3.62 -12.42 0.09
C SER A 13 5.12 -12.31 0.35
N LEU A 14 5.89 -11.85 -0.64
CA LEU A 14 7.34 -11.67 -0.52
C LEU A 14 7.68 -10.56 0.49
N LEU A 15 6.94 -9.45 0.45
CA LEU A 15 7.09 -8.35 1.40
C LEU A 15 6.72 -8.78 2.82
N ALA A 16 5.67 -9.58 2.98
CA ALA A 16 5.24 -10.08 4.29
C ALA A 16 6.30 -10.98 4.92
N GLU A 17 6.91 -11.87 4.14
CA GLU A 17 8.01 -12.73 4.61
C GLU A 17 9.22 -11.89 5.04
N ALA A 18 9.68 -10.97 4.18
CA ALA A 18 10.81 -10.10 4.50
C ALA A 18 10.55 -9.18 5.71
N CYS A 19 9.34 -8.62 5.83
CA CYS A 19 8.98 -7.79 6.96
C CYS A 19 8.91 -8.59 8.28
N ALA A 20 8.42 -9.84 8.22
CA ALA A 20 8.40 -10.72 9.38
C ALA A 20 9.82 -11.08 9.86
N GLU A 21 10.76 -11.36 8.95
CA GLU A 21 12.16 -11.63 9.29
C GLU A 21 12.88 -10.44 9.94
N LEU A 22 12.47 -9.21 9.57
CA LEU A 22 13.10 -7.97 10.01
C LEU A 22 12.37 -7.29 11.19
N ASP A 23 11.32 -7.90 11.73
CA ASP A 23 10.44 -7.31 12.76
C ASP A 23 9.88 -5.93 12.34
N ILE A 24 9.45 -5.83 11.09
CA ILE A 24 8.84 -4.65 10.49
C ILE A 24 7.33 -4.87 10.39
N ALA A 25 6.54 -3.91 10.88
CA ALA A 25 5.10 -3.94 10.70
C ALA A 25 4.75 -3.61 9.25
N LEU A 26 4.01 -4.50 8.59
CA LEU A 26 3.55 -4.31 7.21
C LEU A 26 2.04 -4.15 7.15
N ASN A 27 1.57 -3.14 6.42
CA ASN A 27 0.19 -3.05 5.94
C ASN A 27 0.20 -2.98 4.41
N ALA A 28 -0.11 -4.10 3.76
CA ALA A 28 0.02 -4.25 2.33
C ALA A 28 -1.35 -4.30 1.65
N TRP A 29 -1.49 -3.55 0.57
CA TRP A 29 -2.66 -3.48 -0.29
C TRP A 29 -2.27 -3.99 -1.67
N SER A 30 -3.12 -4.81 -2.27
CA SER A 30 -3.02 -5.09 -3.70
C SER A 30 -3.88 -4.12 -4.51
N VAL A 31 -3.50 -3.87 -5.75
CA VAL A 31 -4.31 -3.04 -6.67
C VAL A 31 -5.76 -3.57 -6.79
N HIS A 32 -5.95 -4.88 -6.64
CA HIS A 32 -7.27 -5.50 -6.65
C HIS A 32 -8.13 -5.17 -5.42
N ASP A 33 -7.50 -4.88 -4.27
CA ASP A 33 -8.21 -4.50 -3.05
C ASP A 33 -8.79 -3.09 -3.15
N LEU A 34 -8.25 -2.25 -4.04
CA LEU A 34 -8.57 -0.81 -4.15
C LEU A 34 -9.71 -0.50 -5.11
N LYS A 35 -10.54 -1.48 -5.46
CA LYS A 35 -11.67 -1.32 -6.38
C LYS A 35 -12.85 -0.57 -5.77
N ASP A 36 -13.05 -0.69 -4.45
CA ASP A 36 -14.10 0.00 -3.69
C ASP A 36 -13.54 1.31 -3.10
N GLU A 37 -14.37 2.34 -3.06
CA GLU A 37 -14.08 3.62 -2.41
C GLU A 37 -13.76 3.44 -0.92
N ALA A 38 -14.49 2.58 -0.21
CA ALA A 38 -14.25 2.32 1.22
C ALA A 38 -12.88 1.67 1.48
N GLU A 39 -12.42 0.81 0.56
CA GLU A 39 -11.08 0.22 0.61
C GLU A 39 -10.01 1.27 0.29
N ARG A 40 -10.24 2.14 -0.70
CA ARG A 40 -9.35 3.26 -1.03
C ARG A 40 -9.19 4.24 0.13
N GLU A 41 -10.26 4.54 0.87
CA GLU A 41 -10.19 5.36 2.07
C GLU A 41 -9.35 4.71 3.18
N ARG A 42 -9.59 3.42 3.47
CA ARG A 42 -8.78 2.68 4.45
C ARG A 42 -7.31 2.59 4.05
N CYS A 43 -7.04 2.40 2.77
CA CYS A 43 -5.68 2.42 2.22
C CYS A 43 -5.04 3.79 2.46
N THR A 44 -5.73 4.87 2.10
CA THR A 44 -5.23 6.23 2.29
C THR A 44 -4.95 6.53 3.77
N GLU A 45 -5.88 6.18 4.67
CA GLU A 45 -5.71 6.41 6.11
C GLU A 45 -4.50 5.64 6.66
N SER A 46 -4.18 4.48 6.09
CA SER A 46 -3.02 3.72 6.52
C SER A 46 -1.69 4.45 6.31
N PHE A 47 -1.60 5.36 5.33
CA PHE A 47 -0.40 6.16 5.05
C PHE A 47 -0.03 7.12 6.19
N ARG A 48 -1.02 7.64 6.93
CA ARG A 48 -0.77 8.62 8.01
C ARG A 48 0.14 8.14 9.12
N HIS A 49 0.24 6.82 9.27
CA HIS A 49 1.02 6.18 10.31
C HIS A 49 2.21 5.39 9.75
N ALA A 50 2.51 5.54 8.46
CA ALA A 50 3.61 4.86 7.81
C ALA A 50 4.92 5.62 8.03
N ASP A 51 6.00 4.89 8.33
CA ASP A 51 7.36 5.43 8.27
C ASP A 51 7.86 5.43 6.82
N VAL A 52 7.44 4.43 6.04
CA VAL A 52 7.78 4.26 4.62
C VAL A 52 6.55 3.80 3.85
N ILE A 53 6.34 4.39 2.67
CA ILE A 53 5.30 3.99 1.72
C ILE A 53 5.98 3.41 0.48
N LEU A 54 5.65 2.18 0.13
CA LEU A 54 6.15 1.48 -1.06
C LEU A 54 5.03 1.40 -2.11
N LEU A 55 5.27 1.99 -3.27
CA LEU A 55 4.30 2.01 -4.37
C LEU A 55 4.89 1.29 -5.56
N HIS A 56 4.13 0.34 -6.13
CA HIS A 56 4.41 -0.25 -7.43
C HIS A 56 3.40 0.31 -8.44
N PRO A 57 3.59 1.53 -8.96
CA PRO A 57 2.65 2.18 -9.85
C PRO A 57 2.49 1.40 -11.17
N THR A 58 1.25 1.38 -11.68
CA THR A 58 0.89 0.85 -13.00
C THR A 58 0.09 1.90 -13.76
N ASN A 59 -0.23 1.66 -15.04
CA ASN A 59 -1.06 2.57 -15.84
C ASN A 59 -2.58 2.45 -15.53
N GLU A 60 -2.94 1.99 -14.34
CA GLU A 60 -4.35 1.90 -13.91
C GLU A 60 -4.81 3.21 -13.27
N GLY A 61 -5.99 3.72 -13.63
CA GLY A 61 -6.50 5.01 -13.15
C GLY A 61 -6.70 5.11 -11.64
N VAL A 62 -6.67 3.98 -10.92
CA VAL A 62 -6.67 3.96 -9.44
C VAL A 62 -5.45 4.67 -8.84
N TRP A 63 -4.34 4.75 -9.59
CA TRP A 63 -3.12 5.43 -9.15
C TRP A 63 -3.26 6.94 -9.14
N ASP A 64 -4.06 7.52 -10.02
CA ASP A 64 -4.28 8.97 -10.06
C ASP A 64 -4.91 9.44 -8.72
N ASP A 65 -5.96 8.75 -8.27
CA ASP A 65 -6.62 9.01 -6.99
C ASP A 65 -5.66 8.86 -5.78
N ILE A 66 -4.78 7.86 -5.82
CA ILE A 66 -3.85 7.56 -4.72
C ILE A 66 -2.73 8.60 -4.66
N ILE A 67 -2.15 8.97 -5.82
CA ILE A 67 -1.05 9.93 -5.91
C ILE A 67 -1.51 11.33 -5.48
N GLU A 68 -2.72 11.74 -5.86
CA GLU A 68 -3.31 13.01 -5.39
C GLU A 68 -3.38 13.06 -3.87
N LYS A 69 -3.80 11.97 -3.22
CA LYS A 69 -3.95 11.88 -1.76
C LYS A 69 -2.62 11.78 -1.00
N LEU A 70 -1.53 11.40 -1.67
CA LEU A 70 -0.18 11.37 -1.08
C LEU A 70 0.51 12.74 -1.04
N SER A 71 0.03 13.70 -1.83
CA SER A 71 0.67 15.01 -2.03
C SER A 71 0.06 16.14 -1.18
N GLY A 72 -0.93 15.82 -0.33
CA GLY A 72 -1.64 16.76 0.55
C GLY A 72 -1.19 16.67 2.01
#